data_AF-A0A7V0J5D0-F1
#
_entry.id   AF-A0A7V0J5D0-F1
#
_cell.length_a   1.000
_cell.length_b   1.000
_cell.length_c   1.000
_cell.angle_alpha   90.00
_cell.angle_beta   90.00
_cell.angle_gamma   90.00
#
_symmetry.space_group_name_H-M   'P 1'
#
loop_
_entity.id
_entity.type
_entity.pdbx_description
1 polymer ?
#
loop_
_entity_poly.entity_id
_entity_poly.type
_entity_poly.pdbx_seq_one_letter_code
_entity_poly.pdbx_strand_id
1 'polypeptide(L)'
;MNGPIRRVAAVLFVAFALLILNVTYIQAIDTSRYRDNPLNSRVAASITGKERGLIVTADGTVLARSIANPNDPSRFTRTYPEGPAFAQLVGYSSLLFGDEGLERVYAGDLRSRRDLTLSDVITALMGKDLRPKSLQLTLDDGLQKTAFEALGERKGSVVAIDPSTGAVLAMVSTPSFDPEAMLAPDAARLRSLLLDDPDEPLANRAIGRTYPPGSTFKVIVAASAIENGVAGPDTDFLDPTEFPLPGSTSAIRNYERGPCVDGTHVTLDIAFRRSCNTIFAMLGLDLGAATLADTAMSFGFDTAPVFELPVQASFFPDPADLDGPALAQSAIGQRDVRATPLEMAMVSAAIANNGLLMQPYLVSRVVDASGTTVVERTPKLLSRTVSSATATIVAQLMEGVVASGTGTRATVPNVRVAGKTGTAETSSGSPDVWFIAFAPVDSPTIALAVLVEGAGENATGGSVAAPIAQKILDFWLQGRT
;
A
#
# COMPACT_ATOMS: atom_id res chain seq x y z
N MET A 1 -17.48 48.75 52.86
CA MET A 1 -17.73 47.58 51.99
C MET A 1 -17.14 46.35 52.65
N ASN A 2 -17.95 45.32 52.97
CA ASN A 2 -17.52 44.17 53.78
C ASN A 2 -16.38 43.38 53.08
N GLY A 3 -15.22 43.26 53.74
CA GLY A 3 -14.05 42.53 53.23
C GLY A 3 -14.34 41.09 52.78
N PRO A 4 -15.18 40.31 53.49
CA PRO A 4 -15.62 38.99 53.05
C PRO A 4 -16.38 39.02 51.71
N ILE A 5 -17.28 39.97 51.51
CA ILE A 5 -18.06 40.11 50.27
C ILE A 5 -17.13 40.39 49.07
N ARG A 6 -16.11 41.22 49.28
CA ARG A 6 -15.14 41.59 48.24
C ARG A 6 -14.25 40.40 47.82
N ARG A 7 -13.89 39.53 48.76
CA ARG A 7 -13.16 38.28 48.47
C ARG A 7 -14.01 37.28 47.70
N VAL A 8 -15.28 37.11 48.10
CA VAL A 8 -16.22 36.24 47.37
C VAL A 8 -16.45 36.76 45.95
N ALA A 9 -16.65 38.06 45.77
CA ALA A 9 -16.81 38.68 44.45
C ALA A 9 -15.56 38.48 43.57
N ALA A 10 -14.35 38.60 44.13
CA ALA A 10 -13.11 38.36 43.39
C ALA A 10 -12.97 36.89 42.94
N VAL A 11 -13.30 35.94 43.82
CA VAL A 11 -13.27 34.51 43.48
C VAL A 11 -14.27 34.20 42.37
N LEU A 12 -15.50 34.72 42.46
CA LEU A 12 -16.51 34.54 41.41
C LEU A 12 -16.06 35.15 40.07
N PHE A 13 -15.48 36.35 40.09
CA PHE A 13 -14.97 37.00 38.89
C PHE A 13 -13.87 36.17 38.21
N VAL A 14 -12.91 35.65 38.99
CA VAL A 14 -11.86 34.77 38.45
C VAL A 14 -12.45 33.48 37.89
N ALA A 15 -13.42 32.86 38.58
CA ALA A 15 -14.09 31.67 38.08
C ALA A 15 -14.82 31.91 36.75
N PHE A 16 -15.55 33.03 36.63
CA PHE A 16 -16.18 33.42 35.37
C PHE A 16 -15.16 33.71 34.27
N ALA A 17 -14.06 34.39 34.58
CA ALA A 17 -12.99 34.65 33.61
C ALA A 17 -12.38 33.34 33.09
N LEU A 18 -12.13 32.36 33.97
CA LEU A 18 -11.64 31.04 33.58
C LEU A 18 -12.65 30.26 32.73
N LEU A 19 -13.94 30.33 33.05
CA LEU A 19 -15.00 29.72 32.24
C LEU A 19 -15.09 30.37 30.85
N ILE A 20 -15.02 31.70 30.77
CA ILE A 20 -15.03 32.43 29.49
C ILE A 20 -13.80 32.06 28.66
N LEU A 21 -12.61 32.01 29.27
CA LEU A 21 -11.39 31.58 28.59
C LEU A 21 -11.50 30.14 28.09
N ASN A 22 -12.06 29.22 28.90
CA ASN A 22 -12.26 27.83 28.50
C ASN A 22 -13.25 27.71 27.33
N VAL A 23 -14.39 28.40 27.39
CA VAL A 23 -15.37 28.40 26.30
C VAL A 23 -14.78 29.02 25.04
N THR A 24 -14.02 30.11 25.16
CA THR A 24 -13.34 30.75 24.03
C THR A 24 -12.29 29.83 23.42
N TYR A 25 -11.52 29.13 24.24
CA TYR A 25 -10.56 28.12 23.78
C TYR A 25 -11.26 27.01 22.98
N ILE A 26 -12.34 26.45 23.52
CA ILE A 26 -13.13 25.40 22.84
C ILE A 26 -13.73 25.93 21.53
N GLN A 27 -14.26 27.15 21.52
CA GLN A 27 -14.98 27.70 20.36
C GLN A 27 -14.08 28.29 19.27
N ALA A 28 -12.89 28.79 19.61
CA ALA A 28 -12.01 29.49 18.67
C ALA A 28 -10.74 28.72 18.31
N ILE A 29 -10.28 27.80 19.17
CA ILE A 29 -9.01 27.07 18.97
C ILE A 29 -9.28 25.57 18.74
N ASP A 30 -10.05 24.93 19.63
CA ASP A 30 -10.29 23.47 19.58
C ASP A 30 -11.59 23.09 18.83
N THR A 31 -12.15 24.03 18.05
CA THR A 31 -13.46 23.89 17.41
C THR A 31 -13.51 22.70 16.46
N SER A 32 -12.43 22.45 15.71
CA SER A 32 -12.33 21.33 14.77
C SER A 32 -12.42 19.99 15.48
N ARG A 33 -11.74 19.82 16.64
CA ARG A 33 -11.75 18.57 17.40
C ARG A 33 -13.15 18.17 17.87
N TYR A 34 -13.94 19.13 18.37
CA TYR A 34 -15.30 18.86 18.83
C TYR A 34 -16.32 18.75 17.69
N ARG A 35 -16.12 19.51 16.61
CA ARG A 35 -16.96 19.43 15.40
C ARG A 35 -16.75 18.09 14.69
N ASP A 36 -15.51 17.69 14.49
CA ASP A 36 -15.15 16.52 13.69
C ASP A 36 -15.16 15.22 14.53
N ASN A 37 -15.65 15.29 15.77
CA ASN A 37 -15.82 14.13 16.65
C ASN A 37 -16.96 13.22 16.15
N PRO A 38 -16.71 11.91 15.94
CA PRO A 38 -17.72 10.97 15.43
C PRO A 38 -18.93 10.79 16.36
N LEU A 39 -18.83 11.11 17.65
CA LEU A 39 -19.94 11.06 18.60
C LEU A 39 -20.82 12.32 18.60
N ASN A 40 -20.49 13.34 17.80
CA ASN A 40 -21.25 14.58 17.73
C ASN A 40 -22.48 14.43 16.81
N SER A 41 -23.61 14.04 17.39
CA SER A 41 -24.87 13.81 16.67
C SER A 41 -25.42 15.03 15.92
N ARG A 42 -25.10 16.26 16.37
CA ARG A 42 -25.49 17.50 15.67
C ARG A 42 -24.72 17.71 14.37
N VAL A 43 -23.44 17.32 14.36
CA VAL A 43 -22.59 17.40 13.17
C VAL A 43 -22.91 16.27 12.21
N ALA A 44 -23.16 15.06 12.72
CA ALA A 44 -23.65 13.95 11.91
C ALA A 44 -24.97 14.30 11.17
N ALA A 45 -25.92 14.93 11.87
CA ALA A 45 -27.17 15.43 11.28
C ALA A 45 -26.99 16.63 10.33
N SER A 46 -25.97 17.48 10.52
CA SER A 46 -25.69 18.62 9.64
C SER A 46 -24.81 18.26 8.44
N ILE A 47 -24.11 17.13 8.46
CA ILE A 47 -23.33 16.58 7.33
C ILE A 47 -24.24 15.74 6.42
N THR A 48 -25.25 15.07 6.98
CA THR A 48 -26.18 14.24 6.21
C THR A 48 -26.98 15.11 5.24
N GLY A 49 -26.94 14.75 3.95
CA GLY A 49 -27.64 15.51 2.93
C GLY A 49 -26.83 16.66 2.32
N LYS A 50 -25.57 16.91 2.73
CA LYS A 50 -24.75 17.91 2.04
C LYS A 50 -24.08 17.34 0.79
N GLU A 51 -23.94 18.19 -0.20
CA GLU A 51 -23.19 17.89 -1.42
C GLU A 51 -21.72 17.58 -1.06
N ARG A 52 -21.22 16.46 -1.60
CA ARG A 52 -19.79 16.13 -1.61
C ARG A 52 -19.29 16.10 -3.05
N GLY A 53 -18.05 16.53 -3.25
CA GLY A 53 -17.43 16.56 -4.57
C GLY A 53 -17.12 15.18 -5.09
N LEU A 54 -16.77 15.10 -6.37
CA LEU A 54 -16.54 13.82 -7.05
C LEU A 54 -15.20 13.21 -6.59
N ILE A 55 -15.13 11.89 -6.59
CA ILE A 55 -13.86 11.16 -6.61
C ILE A 55 -13.82 10.43 -7.94
N VAL A 56 -12.83 10.73 -8.78
CA VAL A 56 -12.70 10.16 -10.12
C VAL A 56 -11.34 9.54 -10.34
N THR A 57 -11.27 8.49 -11.14
CA THR A 57 -10.02 7.87 -11.61
C THR A 57 -9.27 8.78 -12.58
N ALA A 58 -8.06 8.38 -12.96
CA ALA A 58 -7.25 9.11 -13.94
C ALA A 58 -7.93 9.20 -15.32
N ASP A 59 -8.64 8.15 -15.71
CA ASP A 59 -9.43 8.03 -16.95
C ASP A 59 -10.86 8.60 -16.83
N GLY A 60 -11.23 9.17 -15.68
CA GLY A 60 -12.46 9.94 -15.50
C GLY A 60 -13.68 9.14 -15.03
N THR A 61 -13.51 7.86 -14.69
CA THR A 61 -14.55 7.03 -14.09
C THR A 61 -14.91 7.54 -12.70
N VAL A 62 -16.21 7.61 -12.41
CA VAL A 62 -16.73 8.23 -11.18
C VAL A 62 -16.86 7.19 -10.07
N LEU A 63 -15.94 7.23 -9.11
CA LEU A 63 -15.90 6.31 -7.98
C LEU A 63 -16.84 6.70 -6.84
N ALA A 64 -17.04 8.01 -6.64
CA ALA A 64 -17.96 8.53 -5.63
C ALA A 64 -18.61 9.83 -6.10
N ARG A 65 -19.92 9.95 -5.91
CA ARG A 65 -20.68 11.16 -6.26
C ARG A 65 -21.87 11.39 -5.34
N SER A 66 -22.32 12.64 -5.29
CA SER A 66 -23.54 13.04 -4.58
C SER A 66 -24.69 13.22 -5.57
N ILE A 67 -25.82 12.57 -5.29
CA ILE A 67 -27.06 12.67 -6.08
C ILE A 67 -28.07 13.50 -5.28
N ALA A 68 -28.59 14.57 -5.88
CA ALA A 68 -29.62 15.41 -5.24
C ALA A 68 -30.93 14.64 -5.08
N ASN A 69 -31.62 14.82 -3.96
CA ASN A 69 -32.92 14.22 -3.72
C ASN A 69 -33.97 14.90 -4.62
N PRO A 70 -34.75 14.14 -5.41
CA PRO A 70 -35.77 14.72 -6.31
C PRO A 70 -36.81 15.58 -5.61
N ASN A 71 -37.13 15.28 -4.34
CA ASN A 71 -38.15 15.97 -3.55
C ASN A 71 -37.58 17.12 -2.70
N ASP A 72 -36.27 17.15 -2.48
CA ASP A 72 -35.56 18.18 -1.73
C ASP A 72 -34.14 18.38 -2.30
N PRO A 73 -33.97 19.27 -3.30
CA PRO A 73 -32.67 19.49 -3.94
C PRO A 73 -31.57 20.04 -3.01
N SER A 74 -31.91 20.41 -1.76
CA SER A 74 -30.93 20.79 -0.74
C SER A 74 -30.29 19.58 -0.06
N ARG A 75 -30.86 18.38 -0.25
CA ARG A 75 -30.37 17.11 0.29
C ARG A 75 -29.73 16.25 -0.79
N PHE A 76 -28.60 15.65 -0.43
CA PHE A 76 -27.83 14.78 -1.31
C PHE A 76 -27.59 13.40 -0.68
N THR A 77 -27.64 12.37 -1.51
CA THR A 77 -27.24 11.00 -1.15
C THR A 77 -25.90 10.68 -1.80
N ARG A 78 -24.95 10.14 -1.03
CA ARG A 78 -23.66 9.68 -1.54
C ARG A 78 -23.82 8.30 -2.17
N THR A 79 -23.19 8.07 -3.32
CA THR A 79 -23.21 6.79 -4.05
C THR A 79 -21.81 6.40 -4.48
N TYR A 80 -21.56 5.09 -4.60
CA TYR A 80 -20.28 4.48 -4.93
C TYR A 80 -20.44 3.50 -6.11
N PRO A 81 -20.55 3.99 -7.36
CA PRO A 81 -20.99 3.18 -8.49
C PRO A 81 -20.10 1.98 -8.81
N GLU A 82 -18.80 2.08 -8.52
CA GLU A 82 -17.81 1.04 -8.85
C GLU A 82 -17.64 -0.03 -7.75
N GLY A 83 -18.36 0.11 -6.63
CA GLY A 83 -18.54 -0.97 -5.65
C GLY A 83 -17.25 -1.49 -4.99
N PRO A 84 -17.15 -2.81 -4.73
CA PRO A 84 -16.10 -3.41 -3.90
C PRO A 84 -14.66 -3.25 -4.43
N ALA A 85 -14.47 -3.05 -5.73
CA ALA A 85 -13.12 -2.97 -6.31
C ALA A 85 -12.33 -1.75 -5.82
N PHE A 86 -13.01 -0.70 -5.34
CA PHE A 86 -12.39 0.55 -4.87
C PHE A 86 -12.62 0.82 -3.38
N ALA A 87 -13.32 -0.07 -2.67
CA ALA A 87 -13.86 0.18 -1.34
C ALA A 87 -12.78 0.51 -0.29
N GLN A 88 -11.65 -0.20 -0.28
CA GLN A 88 -10.57 0.03 0.70
C GLN A 88 -9.80 1.33 0.45
N LEU A 89 -9.89 1.91 -0.76
CA LEU A 89 -9.23 3.18 -1.10
C LEU A 89 -10.17 4.35 -0.88
N VAL A 90 -11.32 4.32 -1.56
CA VAL A 90 -12.31 5.39 -1.51
C VAL A 90 -12.94 5.46 -0.13
N GLY A 91 -13.21 4.30 0.48
CA GLY A 91 -13.96 4.20 1.71
C GLY A 91 -15.43 4.49 1.50
N TYR A 92 -16.06 5.07 2.52
CA TYR A 92 -17.45 5.50 2.48
C TYR A 92 -17.65 6.73 3.38
N SER A 93 -18.78 7.41 3.26
CA SER A 93 -19.22 8.50 4.14
C SER A 93 -20.57 8.13 4.75
N SER A 94 -20.53 7.50 5.93
CA SER A 94 -21.70 6.93 6.59
C SER A 94 -22.15 7.81 7.76
N LEU A 95 -23.47 7.97 7.91
CA LEU A 95 -24.06 8.62 9.08
C LEU A 95 -23.79 7.83 10.37
N LEU A 96 -23.80 6.49 10.30
CA LEU A 96 -23.67 5.63 11.47
C LEU A 96 -22.22 5.43 11.89
N PHE A 97 -21.28 5.46 10.93
CA PHE A 97 -19.88 5.06 11.16
C PHE A 97 -18.86 6.15 10.88
N GLY A 98 -19.28 7.30 10.37
CA GLY A 98 -18.38 8.36 9.91
C GLY A 98 -17.81 8.10 8.52
N ASP A 99 -16.78 8.85 8.18
CA ASP A 99 -16.07 8.73 6.90
C ASP A 99 -14.89 7.76 7.04
N GLU A 100 -14.58 7.01 5.98
CA GLU A 100 -13.40 6.14 5.88
C GLU A 100 -12.61 6.37 4.60
N GLY A 101 -11.38 5.83 4.51
CA GLY A 101 -10.54 5.93 3.31
C GLY A 101 -10.28 7.38 2.86
N LEU A 102 -10.26 7.61 1.55
CA LEU A 102 -10.11 8.94 0.96
C LEU A 102 -11.28 9.88 1.31
N GLU A 103 -12.49 9.35 1.51
CA GLU A 103 -13.63 10.17 2.00
C GLU A 103 -13.31 10.82 3.35
N ARG A 104 -12.56 10.12 4.23
CA ARG A 104 -12.11 10.66 5.52
C ARG A 104 -10.94 11.61 5.37
N VAL A 105 -9.90 11.20 4.66
CA VAL A 105 -8.64 11.97 4.52
C VAL A 105 -8.89 13.32 3.86
N TYR A 106 -9.76 13.36 2.85
CA TYR A 106 -10.10 14.56 2.10
C TYR A 106 -11.47 15.15 2.47
N ALA A 107 -12.04 14.78 3.63
CA ALA A 107 -13.35 15.29 4.07
C ALA A 107 -13.44 16.83 4.03
N GLY A 108 -12.35 17.52 4.35
CA GLY A 108 -12.29 18.99 4.36
C GLY A 108 -12.33 19.66 2.98
N ASP A 109 -11.93 18.95 1.93
CA ASP A 109 -12.02 19.38 0.52
C ASP A 109 -13.30 18.89 -0.15
N LEU A 110 -13.70 17.65 0.15
CA LEU A 110 -14.87 17.00 -0.43
C LEU A 110 -16.19 17.55 0.08
N ARG A 111 -16.26 18.12 1.29
CA ARG A 111 -17.51 18.62 1.87
C ARG A 111 -17.80 20.07 1.47
N SER A 112 -19.04 20.34 1.09
CA SER A 112 -19.55 21.69 0.96
C SER A 112 -19.48 22.43 2.30
N ARG A 113 -19.00 23.68 2.30
CA ARG A 113 -18.95 24.54 3.49
C ARG A 113 -20.09 25.56 3.54
N ARG A 114 -21.19 25.33 2.80
CA ARG A 114 -22.38 26.18 2.88
C ARG A 114 -23.18 25.84 4.14
N ASP A 115 -22.66 26.25 5.29
CA ASP A 115 -23.34 26.11 6.58
C ASP A 115 -24.09 27.40 6.98
N LEU A 116 -24.07 28.40 6.09
CA LEU A 116 -24.67 29.73 6.28
C LEU A 116 -24.15 30.43 7.55
N THR A 117 -22.92 30.12 7.98
CA THR A 117 -22.30 30.82 9.11
C THR A 117 -21.85 32.22 8.67
N LEU A 118 -21.76 33.16 9.63
CA LEU A 118 -21.23 34.51 9.36
C LEU A 118 -19.83 34.47 8.72
N SER A 119 -18.99 33.51 9.12
CA SER A 119 -17.68 33.27 8.52
C SER A 119 -17.76 32.81 7.06
N ASP A 120 -18.73 31.97 6.71
CA ASP A 120 -18.89 31.47 5.33
C ASP A 120 -19.41 32.60 4.42
N VAL A 121 -20.32 33.43 4.92
CA VAL A 121 -20.82 34.62 4.19
C VAL A 121 -19.67 35.60 3.93
N ILE A 122 -18.84 35.88 4.94
CA ILE A 122 -17.64 36.70 4.77
C ILE A 122 -16.66 36.05 3.78
N THR A 123 -16.48 34.74 3.85
CA THR A 123 -15.59 33.97 2.96
C THR A 123 -16.06 34.00 1.50
N ALA A 124 -17.37 33.86 1.28
CA ALA A 124 -17.99 34.00 -0.04
C ALA A 124 -17.90 35.44 -0.57
N LEU A 125 -18.08 36.45 0.29
CA LEU A 125 -17.88 37.87 -0.04
C LEU A 125 -16.42 38.19 -0.38
N MET A 126 -15.46 37.45 0.19
CA MET A 126 -14.04 37.51 -0.17
C MET A 126 -13.71 36.73 -1.46
N GLY A 127 -14.72 36.22 -2.18
CA GLY A 127 -14.56 35.57 -3.48
C GLY A 127 -14.10 34.10 -3.41
N LYS A 128 -14.13 33.45 -2.24
CA LYS A 128 -13.77 32.02 -2.13
C LYS A 128 -14.99 31.14 -2.45
N ASP A 129 -14.79 30.15 -3.33
CA ASP A 129 -15.82 29.16 -3.67
C ASP A 129 -16.04 28.19 -2.49
N LEU A 130 -17.29 28.12 -2.01
CA LEU A 130 -17.70 27.25 -0.90
C LEU A 130 -18.25 25.90 -1.36
N ARG A 131 -18.35 25.70 -2.69
CA ARG A 131 -18.73 24.41 -3.26
C ARG A 131 -17.67 23.35 -2.96
N PRO A 132 -18.06 22.09 -2.86
CA PRO A 132 -17.11 21.02 -2.62
C PRO A 132 -16.12 20.90 -3.78
N LYS A 133 -14.89 20.53 -3.46
CA LYS A 133 -13.87 20.17 -4.45
C LYS A 133 -13.96 18.69 -4.79
N SER A 134 -13.43 18.32 -5.93
CA SER A 134 -13.33 16.94 -6.41
C SER A 134 -11.89 16.46 -6.36
N LEU A 135 -11.70 15.15 -6.24
CA LEU A 135 -10.40 14.48 -6.31
C LEU A 135 -10.26 13.78 -7.66
N GLN A 136 -9.13 13.99 -8.31
CA GLN A 136 -8.66 13.14 -9.40
C GLN A 136 -7.60 12.20 -8.84
N LEU A 137 -7.81 10.90 -9.00
CA LEU A 137 -6.89 9.86 -8.56
C LEU A 137 -5.88 9.52 -9.66
N THR A 138 -4.87 8.72 -9.30
CA THR A 138 -3.93 8.09 -10.21
C THR A 138 -4.40 6.73 -10.72
N LEU A 139 -5.45 6.17 -10.10
CA LEU A 139 -5.99 4.86 -10.43
C LEU A 139 -6.51 4.81 -11.87
N ASP A 140 -6.30 3.70 -12.54
CA ASP A 140 -6.92 3.36 -13.82
C ASP A 140 -8.09 2.38 -13.56
N ASP A 141 -9.29 2.70 -14.05
CA ASP A 141 -10.48 1.90 -13.77
C ASP A 141 -10.36 0.46 -14.28
N GLY A 142 -9.92 0.30 -15.54
CA GLY A 142 -9.78 -0.99 -16.17
C GLY A 142 -8.73 -1.86 -15.48
N LEU A 143 -7.60 -1.27 -15.10
CA LEU A 143 -6.53 -1.97 -14.38
C LEU A 143 -6.97 -2.39 -12.98
N GLN A 144 -7.66 -1.51 -12.25
CA GLN A 144 -8.19 -1.82 -10.92
C GLN A 144 -9.16 -3.01 -10.97
N LYS A 145 -10.12 -3.00 -11.91
CA LYS A 145 -11.09 -4.09 -12.08
C LYS A 145 -10.41 -5.38 -12.51
N THR A 146 -9.47 -5.31 -13.45
CA THR A 146 -8.68 -6.48 -13.89
C THR A 146 -7.92 -7.10 -12.71
N ALA A 147 -7.29 -6.28 -11.86
CA ALA A 147 -6.58 -6.77 -10.68
C ALA A 147 -7.53 -7.41 -9.65
N PHE A 148 -8.69 -6.81 -9.43
CA PHE A 148 -9.72 -7.32 -8.52
C PHE A 148 -10.28 -8.67 -9.00
N GLU A 149 -10.63 -8.77 -10.28
CA GLU A 149 -11.14 -10.00 -10.91
C GLU A 149 -10.08 -11.10 -10.97
N ALA A 150 -8.80 -10.74 -11.19
CA ALA A 150 -7.70 -11.70 -11.25
C ALA A 150 -7.47 -12.37 -9.88
N LEU A 151 -7.62 -11.64 -8.77
CA LEU A 151 -7.63 -12.22 -7.43
C LEU A 151 -8.84 -13.13 -7.23
N GLY A 152 -10.02 -12.67 -7.63
CA GLY A 152 -11.29 -13.38 -7.45
C GLY A 152 -11.61 -13.58 -5.96
N GLU A 153 -12.00 -14.79 -5.58
CA GLU A 153 -12.33 -15.13 -4.17
C GLU A 153 -11.10 -15.35 -3.27
N ARG A 154 -9.89 -15.24 -3.82
CA ARG A 154 -8.66 -15.47 -3.04
C ARG A 154 -8.45 -14.31 -2.08
N LYS A 155 -8.14 -14.62 -0.82
CA LYS A 155 -7.69 -13.62 0.15
C LYS A 155 -6.31 -13.09 -0.25
N GLY A 156 -6.16 -11.77 -0.40
CA GLY A 156 -4.92 -11.21 -0.91
C GLY A 156 -4.99 -9.74 -1.31
N SER A 157 -3.99 -9.32 -2.08
CA SER A 157 -3.85 -7.94 -2.56
C SER A 157 -3.01 -7.86 -3.83
N VAL A 158 -3.29 -6.85 -4.65
CA VAL A 158 -2.41 -6.41 -5.73
C VAL A 158 -2.19 -4.91 -5.61
N VAL A 159 -0.94 -4.48 -5.74
CA VAL A 159 -0.58 -3.08 -5.90
C VAL A 159 0.20 -2.94 -7.21
N ALA A 160 -0.21 -1.99 -8.06
CA ALA A 160 0.49 -1.62 -9.28
C ALA A 160 0.81 -0.11 -9.25
N ILE A 161 2.04 0.24 -9.64
CA ILE A 161 2.62 1.58 -9.54
C ILE A 161 3.34 1.92 -10.84
N ASP A 162 3.26 3.17 -11.27
CA ASP A 162 4.16 3.74 -12.27
C ASP A 162 5.56 3.92 -11.64
N PRO A 163 6.59 3.20 -12.13
CA PRO A 163 7.90 3.21 -11.49
C PRO A 163 8.61 4.57 -11.56
N SER A 164 8.31 5.38 -12.57
CA SER A 164 8.97 6.67 -12.82
C SER A 164 8.42 7.80 -11.95
N THR A 165 7.17 7.68 -11.52
CA THR A 165 6.47 8.74 -10.77
C THR A 165 6.10 8.37 -9.34
N GLY A 166 5.87 7.08 -9.05
CA GLY A 166 5.24 6.62 -7.82
C GLY A 166 3.71 6.68 -7.84
N ALA A 167 3.09 7.03 -8.97
CA ALA A 167 1.63 7.02 -9.08
C ALA A 167 1.08 5.60 -8.88
N VAL A 168 0.15 5.41 -7.94
CA VAL A 168 -0.52 4.12 -7.75
C VAL A 168 -1.58 3.95 -8.84
N LEU A 169 -1.39 2.99 -9.72
CA LEU A 169 -2.25 2.71 -10.88
C LEU A 169 -3.41 1.77 -10.51
N ALA A 170 -3.15 0.83 -9.61
CA ALA A 170 -4.17 -0.02 -9.00
C ALA A 170 -3.75 -0.44 -7.59
N MET A 171 -4.71 -0.56 -6.67
CA MET A 171 -4.49 -1.09 -5.32
C MET A 171 -5.76 -1.78 -4.83
N VAL A 172 -5.74 -3.11 -4.85
CA VAL A 172 -6.90 -3.95 -4.52
C VAL A 172 -6.62 -4.79 -3.28
N SER A 173 -7.67 -5.08 -2.53
CA SER A 173 -7.64 -6.01 -1.41
C SER A 173 -8.89 -6.90 -1.47
N THR A 174 -8.69 -8.20 -1.27
CA THR A 174 -9.75 -9.21 -1.27
C THR A 174 -9.65 -10.10 -0.01
N PRO A 175 -10.78 -10.57 0.54
CA PRO A 175 -12.15 -10.15 0.20
C PRO A 175 -12.38 -8.66 0.50
N SER A 176 -13.36 -8.09 -0.20
CA SER A 176 -13.76 -6.68 -0.08
C SER A 176 -15.21 -6.58 0.42
N PHE A 177 -15.72 -5.36 0.52
CA PHE A 177 -17.09 -5.08 0.95
C PHE A 177 -17.74 -4.07 0.01
N ASP A 178 -19.07 -4.04 0.00
CA ASP A 178 -19.83 -3.02 -0.72
C ASP A 178 -19.90 -1.72 0.10
N PRO A 179 -19.31 -0.60 -0.37
CA PRO A 179 -19.38 0.67 0.33
C PRO A 179 -20.79 1.27 0.36
N GLU A 180 -21.69 0.93 -0.58
CA GLU A 180 -23.08 1.40 -0.54
C GLU A 180 -23.88 0.72 0.58
N ALA A 181 -23.56 -0.54 0.88
CA ALA A 181 -24.14 -1.26 2.01
C ALA A 181 -23.85 -0.57 3.36
N MET A 182 -22.78 0.21 3.47
CA MET A 182 -22.44 0.98 4.68
C MET A 182 -23.30 2.25 4.86
N LEU A 183 -24.11 2.60 3.86
CA LEU A 183 -25.05 3.72 3.87
C LEU A 183 -26.50 3.28 4.10
N ALA A 184 -26.79 1.98 4.01
CA ALA A 184 -28.13 1.42 4.07
C ALA A 184 -28.75 1.51 5.49
N PRO A 185 -30.09 1.46 5.61
CA PRO A 185 -30.76 1.47 6.92
C PRO A 185 -30.32 0.33 7.86
N ASP A 186 -29.93 -0.82 7.32
CA ASP A 186 -29.46 -2.00 8.05
C ASP A 186 -27.93 -2.09 8.16
N ALA A 187 -27.21 -1.02 7.80
CA ALA A 187 -25.76 -0.99 7.79
C ALA A 187 -25.13 -1.37 9.14
N ALA A 188 -25.78 -1.09 10.27
CA ALA A 188 -25.35 -1.55 11.61
C ALA A 188 -25.18 -3.07 11.70
N ARG A 189 -26.15 -3.83 11.19
CA ARG A 189 -26.09 -5.30 11.18
C ARG A 189 -25.02 -5.78 10.20
N LEU A 190 -25.00 -5.24 8.99
CA LEU A 190 -24.05 -5.64 7.94
C LEU A 190 -22.61 -5.38 8.38
N ARG A 191 -22.34 -4.22 8.98
CA ARG A 191 -21.02 -3.88 9.50
C ARG A 191 -20.58 -4.81 10.64
N SER A 192 -21.50 -5.25 11.51
CA SER A 192 -21.19 -6.25 12.54
C SER A 192 -20.75 -7.57 11.90
N LEU A 193 -21.48 -8.04 10.89
CA LEU A 193 -21.11 -9.27 10.16
C LEU A 193 -19.72 -9.16 9.52
N LEU A 194 -19.40 -8.01 8.91
CA LEU A 194 -18.08 -7.78 8.31
C LEU A 194 -16.94 -7.66 9.34
N LEU A 195 -17.23 -7.22 10.57
CA LEU A 195 -16.26 -7.18 11.67
C LEU A 195 -16.00 -8.56 12.27
N ASP A 196 -17.04 -9.39 12.35
CA ASP A 196 -16.98 -10.73 12.90
C ASP A 196 -16.48 -11.77 11.87
N ASP A 197 -16.32 -11.36 10.61
CA ASP A 197 -15.84 -12.20 9.52
C ASP A 197 -14.34 -12.52 9.68
N PRO A 198 -13.95 -13.80 9.77
CA PRO A 198 -12.55 -14.21 9.95
C PRO A 198 -11.65 -13.88 8.74
N ASP A 199 -12.23 -13.62 7.57
CA ASP A 199 -11.48 -13.17 6.40
C ASP A 199 -11.33 -11.64 6.34
N GLU A 200 -11.72 -10.90 7.39
CA GLU A 200 -11.43 -9.47 7.59
C GLU A 200 -11.64 -8.62 6.31
N PRO A 201 -12.86 -8.59 5.72
CA PRO A 201 -13.12 -7.91 4.45
C PRO A 201 -12.94 -6.37 4.51
N LEU A 202 -13.00 -5.80 5.72
CA LEU A 202 -12.75 -4.37 5.96
C LEU A 202 -11.26 -4.00 5.97
N ALA A 203 -10.36 -4.98 6.10
CA ALA A 203 -8.92 -4.73 6.15
C ALA A 203 -8.38 -4.35 4.78
N ASN A 204 -7.54 -3.31 4.72
CA ASN A 204 -6.76 -3.01 3.53
C ASN A 204 -5.42 -3.76 3.59
N ARG A 205 -5.38 -4.95 2.97
CA ARG A 205 -4.19 -5.83 2.97
C ARG A 205 -3.00 -5.22 2.24
N ALA A 206 -3.21 -4.24 1.36
CA ALA A 206 -2.15 -3.59 0.61
C ALA A 206 -1.23 -2.73 1.49
N ILE A 207 -1.77 -2.17 2.58
CA ILE A 207 -1.10 -1.15 3.40
C ILE A 207 -1.27 -1.31 4.91
N GLY A 208 -2.34 -1.96 5.37
CA GLY A 208 -2.71 -2.04 6.79
C GLY A 208 -2.13 -3.24 7.52
N ARG A 209 -1.47 -4.17 6.81
CA ARG A 209 -0.87 -5.39 7.35
C ARG A 209 0.45 -5.68 6.66
N THR A 210 1.35 -6.33 7.38
CA THR A 210 2.62 -6.83 6.86
C THR A 210 2.65 -8.35 6.88
N TYR A 211 3.40 -8.92 5.93
CA TYR A 211 3.51 -10.35 5.69
C TYR A 211 4.96 -10.71 5.41
N PRO A 212 5.42 -11.94 5.71
CA PRO A 212 6.76 -12.34 5.30
C PRO A 212 6.87 -12.32 3.76
N PRO A 213 7.81 -11.56 3.18
CA PRO A 213 7.96 -11.47 1.72
C PRO A 213 8.51 -12.77 1.11
N GLY A 214 9.19 -13.59 1.91
CA GLY A 214 9.88 -14.79 1.44
C GLY A 214 10.86 -14.45 0.31
N SER A 215 10.92 -15.29 -0.72
CA SER A 215 11.91 -15.16 -1.79
C SER A 215 11.80 -13.90 -2.67
N THR A 216 10.79 -13.03 -2.51
CA THR A 216 10.81 -11.70 -3.14
C THR A 216 11.83 -10.77 -2.48
N PHE A 217 12.15 -10.96 -1.19
CA PHE A 217 13.20 -10.21 -0.49
C PHE A 217 14.60 -10.47 -1.04
N LYS A 218 14.81 -11.60 -1.72
CA LYS A 218 16.06 -11.93 -2.42
C LYS A 218 16.43 -10.90 -3.50
N VAL A 219 15.47 -10.11 -3.99
CA VAL A 219 15.77 -8.96 -4.86
C VAL A 219 16.65 -7.94 -4.13
N ILE A 220 16.32 -7.61 -2.87
CA ILE A 220 17.11 -6.69 -2.04
C ILE A 220 18.48 -7.30 -1.72
N VAL A 221 18.53 -8.59 -1.39
CA VAL A 221 19.80 -9.29 -1.08
C VAL A 221 20.73 -9.33 -2.31
N ALA A 222 20.19 -9.66 -3.49
CA ALA A 222 20.97 -9.64 -4.73
C ALA A 222 21.45 -8.22 -5.08
N ALA A 223 20.57 -7.22 -4.95
CA ALA A 223 20.93 -5.82 -5.16
C ALA A 223 22.05 -5.38 -4.20
N SER A 224 21.96 -5.75 -2.92
CA SER A 224 22.99 -5.48 -1.91
C SER A 224 24.33 -6.14 -2.27
N ALA A 225 24.31 -7.41 -2.65
CA ALA A 225 25.51 -8.16 -3.03
C ALA A 225 26.23 -7.57 -4.25
N ILE A 226 25.47 -7.16 -5.26
CA ILE A 226 26.01 -6.56 -6.48
C ILE A 226 26.54 -5.15 -6.20
N GLU A 227 25.79 -4.32 -5.47
CA GLU A 227 26.20 -2.94 -5.15
C GLU A 227 27.48 -2.91 -4.31
N ASN A 228 27.63 -3.85 -3.36
CA ASN A 228 28.79 -3.94 -2.49
C ASN A 228 29.93 -4.79 -3.07
N GLY A 229 29.81 -5.29 -4.31
CA GLY A 229 30.84 -6.09 -4.97
C GLY A 229 31.11 -7.45 -4.31
N VAL A 230 30.19 -7.95 -3.49
CA VAL A 230 30.27 -9.27 -2.84
C VAL A 230 30.03 -10.39 -3.85
N ALA A 231 29.11 -10.18 -4.79
CA ALA A 231 28.82 -11.13 -5.86
C ALA A 231 28.34 -10.41 -7.13
N GLY A 232 28.63 -11.00 -8.29
CA GLY A 232 28.05 -10.65 -9.59
C GLY A 232 27.25 -11.82 -10.18
N PRO A 233 26.61 -11.63 -11.34
CA PRO A 233 25.79 -12.66 -11.98
C PRO A 233 26.50 -14.00 -12.19
N ASP A 234 27.78 -13.94 -12.56
CA ASP A 234 28.63 -15.10 -12.85
C ASP A 234 29.43 -15.60 -11.64
N THR A 235 29.23 -15.01 -10.44
CA THR A 235 29.87 -15.52 -9.22
C THR A 235 29.37 -16.93 -8.97
N ASP A 236 30.32 -17.85 -8.83
CA ASP A 236 30.09 -19.28 -8.68
C ASP A 236 30.04 -19.67 -7.20
N PHE A 237 29.01 -20.41 -6.83
CA PHE A 237 28.77 -20.87 -5.46
C PHE A 237 28.72 -22.39 -5.42
N LEU A 238 29.19 -22.97 -4.31
CA LEU A 238 28.84 -24.35 -4.00
C LEU A 238 27.31 -24.46 -3.89
N ASP A 239 26.73 -25.51 -4.47
CA ASP A 239 25.29 -25.77 -4.46
C ASP A 239 24.93 -26.94 -3.53
N PRO A 240 25.00 -26.75 -2.19
CA PRO A 240 24.69 -27.82 -1.26
C PRO A 240 23.18 -28.07 -1.20
N THR A 241 22.81 -29.32 -0.93
CA THR A 241 21.41 -29.71 -0.72
C THR A 241 20.78 -29.03 0.50
N GLU A 242 21.58 -28.81 1.54
CA GLU A 242 21.20 -28.05 2.72
C GLU A 242 22.37 -27.20 3.22
N PHE A 243 22.04 -26.05 3.80
CA PHE A 243 23.01 -25.13 4.38
C PHE A 243 22.87 -25.14 5.91
N PRO A 244 23.80 -25.76 6.65
CA PRO A 244 23.79 -25.75 8.11
C PRO A 244 23.92 -24.32 8.65
N LEU A 245 23.04 -23.94 9.58
CA LEU A 245 23.06 -22.61 10.16
C LEU A 245 24.17 -22.49 11.22
N PRO A 246 25.06 -21.49 11.12
CA PRO A 246 26.16 -21.34 12.07
C PRO A 246 25.68 -21.28 13.52
N GLY A 247 26.20 -22.13 14.40
CA GLY A 247 25.79 -22.12 15.82
C GLY A 247 24.38 -22.68 16.09
N SER A 248 23.78 -23.39 15.13
CA SER A 248 22.48 -24.05 15.27
C SER A 248 22.56 -25.52 14.82
N THR A 249 21.59 -26.33 15.24
CA THR A 249 21.37 -27.69 14.71
C THR A 249 20.43 -27.71 13.51
N SER A 250 19.85 -26.57 13.14
CA SER A 250 18.96 -26.40 12.00
C SER A 250 19.73 -26.11 10.71
N ALA A 251 19.11 -26.40 9.56
CA ALA A 251 19.65 -26.10 8.25
C ALA A 251 18.58 -25.46 7.36
N ILE A 252 19.00 -24.58 6.45
CA ILE A 252 18.15 -24.05 5.38
C ILE A 252 18.20 -25.00 4.19
N ARG A 253 17.03 -25.26 3.59
CA ARG A 253 16.90 -26.14 2.42
C ARG A 253 16.24 -25.40 1.26
N ASN A 254 16.57 -25.83 0.05
CA ASN A 254 15.83 -25.41 -1.14
C ASN A 254 14.43 -26.05 -1.14
N TYR A 255 13.49 -25.41 -1.85
CA TYR A 255 12.10 -25.87 -1.94
C TYR A 255 11.98 -27.32 -2.43
N GLU A 256 12.74 -27.68 -3.47
CA GLU A 256 12.76 -29.03 -4.06
C GLU A 256 13.49 -30.08 -3.19
N ARG A 257 14.03 -29.67 -2.03
CA ARG A 257 14.81 -30.52 -1.11
C ARG A 257 16.03 -31.17 -1.76
N GLY A 258 16.61 -30.49 -2.74
CA GLY A 258 17.80 -30.86 -3.50
C GLY A 258 18.75 -29.67 -3.74
N PRO A 259 19.88 -29.88 -4.43
CA PRO A 259 20.63 -28.77 -5.03
C PRO A 259 19.74 -28.01 -6.03
N CYS A 260 20.12 -26.80 -6.39
CA CYS A 260 19.39 -26.01 -7.37
C CYS A 260 19.61 -26.42 -8.81
N VAL A 261 20.74 -27.07 -9.10
CA VAL A 261 21.05 -27.65 -10.40
C VAL A 261 21.62 -29.05 -10.25
N ASP A 262 21.59 -29.81 -11.34
CA ASP A 262 22.32 -31.06 -11.47
C ASP A 262 23.83 -30.75 -11.55
N GLY A 263 24.48 -30.65 -10.40
CA GLY A 263 25.89 -30.28 -10.28
C GLY A 263 26.29 -30.01 -8.83
N THR A 264 27.54 -29.58 -8.64
CA THR A 264 28.06 -29.17 -7.33
C THR A 264 28.17 -27.66 -7.18
N HIS A 265 27.97 -26.91 -8.27
CA HIS A 265 28.16 -25.47 -8.32
C HIS A 265 27.03 -24.78 -9.11
N VAL A 266 26.73 -23.53 -8.74
CA VAL A 266 25.70 -22.70 -9.37
C VAL A 266 26.11 -21.23 -9.35
N THR A 267 25.89 -20.53 -10.46
CA THR A 267 26.11 -19.08 -10.55
C THR A 267 25.01 -18.30 -9.83
N LEU A 268 25.25 -17.06 -9.40
CA LEU A 268 24.21 -16.18 -8.84
C LEU A 268 22.99 -16.04 -9.77
N ASP A 269 23.21 -15.94 -11.09
CA ASP A 269 22.12 -15.84 -12.06
C ASP A 269 21.15 -17.02 -11.97
N ILE A 270 21.67 -18.24 -12.14
CA ILE A 270 20.86 -19.45 -12.02
C ILE A 270 20.27 -19.59 -10.62
N ALA A 271 21.03 -19.27 -9.58
CA ALA A 271 20.57 -19.36 -8.20
C ALA A 271 19.38 -18.42 -7.93
N PHE A 272 19.40 -17.22 -8.50
CA PHE A 272 18.29 -16.26 -8.43
C PHE A 272 17.08 -16.77 -9.21
N ARG A 273 17.27 -17.30 -10.43
CA ARG A 273 16.22 -17.86 -11.29
C ARG A 273 15.50 -19.06 -10.68
N ARG A 274 16.27 -19.97 -10.04
CA ARG A 274 15.78 -21.15 -9.31
C ARG A 274 15.37 -20.84 -7.87
N SER A 275 15.58 -19.60 -7.42
CA SER A 275 15.21 -19.13 -6.10
C SER A 275 15.87 -19.93 -4.96
N CYS A 276 17.14 -20.29 -5.09
CA CYS A 276 17.90 -21.10 -4.14
C CYS A 276 17.92 -20.47 -2.75
N ASN A 277 17.48 -21.18 -1.72
CA ASN A 277 17.53 -20.68 -0.34
C ASN A 277 18.95 -20.79 0.23
N THR A 278 19.66 -21.88 -0.07
CA THR A 278 21.01 -22.12 0.44
C THR A 278 21.97 -21.02 0.00
N ILE A 279 21.97 -20.66 -1.28
CA ILE A 279 22.82 -19.59 -1.84
C ILE A 279 22.51 -18.22 -1.21
N PHE A 280 21.23 -17.87 -1.06
CA PHE A 280 20.85 -16.57 -0.49
C PHE A 280 21.06 -16.49 1.02
N ALA A 281 21.00 -17.62 1.72
CA ALA A 281 21.41 -17.70 3.13
C ALA A 281 22.91 -17.46 3.29
N MET A 282 23.75 -18.10 2.44
CA MET A 282 25.19 -17.85 2.40
C MET A 282 25.50 -16.39 2.07
N LEU A 283 24.89 -15.86 1.01
CA LEU A 283 25.10 -14.48 0.58
C LEU A 283 24.69 -13.45 1.63
N GLY A 284 23.61 -13.72 2.38
CA GLY A 284 23.20 -12.88 3.50
C GLY A 284 24.22 -12.86 4.64
N LEU A 285 24.84 -14.00 4.95
CA LEU A 285 25.93 -14.09 5.93
C LEU A 285 27.18 -13.35 5.45
N ASP A 286 27.54 -13.49 4.17
CA ASP A 286 28.71 -12.83 3.58
C ASP A 286 28.55 -11.29 3.54
N LEU A 287 27.32 -10.81 3.31
CA LEU A 287 26.99 -9.39 3.39
C LEU A 287 27.05 -8.84 4.82
N GLY A 288 26.60 -9.63 5.79
CA GLY A 288 26.44 -9.19 7.17
C GLY A 288 25.16 -8.40 7.43
N ALA A 289 24.74 -8.37 8.69
CA ALA A 289 23.45 -7.82 9.11
C ALA A 289 23.32 -6.31 8.86
N ALA A 290 24.36 -5.53 9.14
CA ALA A 290 24.35 -4.08 8.99
C ALA A 290 24.14 -3.66 7.52
N THR A 291 24.92 -4.22 6.60
CA THR A 291 24.81 -3.94 5.17
C THR A 291 23.44 -4.31 4.61
N LEU A 292 22.88 -5.44 5.04
CA LEU A 292 21.56 -5.87 4.59
C LEU A 292 20.44 -4.98 5.15
N ALA A 293 20.52 -4.55 6.41
CA ALA A 293 19.58 -3.60 7.00
C ALA A 293 19.65 -2.23 6.32
N ASP A 294 20.85 -1.69 6.09
CA ASP A 294 21.05 -0.42 5.37
C ASP A 294 20.45 -0.49 3.96
N THR A 295 20.65 -1.62 3.27
CA THR A 295 20.06 -1.82 1.94
C THR A 295 18.53 -1.89 2.04
N ALA A 296 17.97 -2.68 2.96
CA ALA A 296 16.52 -2.79 3.14
C ALA A 296 15.87 -1.44 3.46
N MET A 297 16.48 -0.67 4.37
CA MET A 297 16.03 0.68 4.72
C MET A 297 16.08 1.62 3.51
N SER A 298 17.12 1.53 2.66
CA SER A 298 17.19 2.33 1.43
C SER A 298 16.03 2.06 0.47
N PHE A 299 15.50 0.83 0.47
CA PHE A 299 14.33 0.42 -0.31
C PHE A 299 12.98 0.83 0.32
N GLY A 300 12.97 1.26 1.57
CA GLY A 300 11.78 1.77 2.28
C GLY A 300 11.42 1.02 3.56
N PHE A 301 12.13 -0.06 3.92
CA PHE A 301 11.89 -0.77 5.19
C PHE A 301 12.17 0.12 6.41
N ASP A 302 11.49 -0.20 7.51
CA ASP A 302 11.54 0.48 8.81
C ASP A 302 11.05 1.94 8.80
N THR A 303 10.54 2.44 7.66
CA THR A 303 9.91 3.75 7.53
C THR A 303 8.55 3.61 6.87
N ALA A 304 7.48 4.03 7.56
CA ALA A 304 6.17 4.11 6.92
C ALA A 304 6.21 5.13 5.77
N PRO A 305 5.84 4.75 4.52
CA PRO A 305 5.88 5.67 3.40
C PRO A 305 4.89 6.83 3.61
N VAL A 306 5.29 8.02 3.18
CA VAL A 306 4.39 9.18 3.17
C VAL A 306 3.35 8.98 2.07
N PHE A 307 2.15 8.59 2.48
CA PHE A 307 1.03 8.23 1.61
C PHE A 307 -0.28 8.84 2.15
N GLU A 308 -1.30 9.00 1.30
CA GLU A 308 -2.58 9.58 1.72
C GLU A 308 -3.28 8.74 2.80
N LEU A 309 -3.18 7.42 2.70
CA LEU A 309 -3.74 6.47 3.68
C LEU A 309 -2.64 6.01 4.65
N PRO A 310 -2.95 5.73 5.93
CA PRO A 310 -1.97 5.18 6.86
C PRO A 310 -1.42 3.85 6.36
N VAL A 311 -0.09 3.74 6.30
CA VAL A 311 0.62 2.53 5.89
C VAL A 311 1.38 1.97 7.09
N GLN A 312 1.25 0.67 7.34
CA GLN A 312 2.09 -0.02 8.29
C GLN A 312 3.51 -0.11 7.72
N ALA A 313 4.50 0.34 8.49
CA ALA A 313 5.89 0.21 8.09
C ALA A 313 6.24 -1.27 7.87
N SER A 314 6.86 -1.57 6.74
CA SER A 314 7.58 -2.83 6.55
C SER A 314 8.76 -2.87 7.51
N PHE A 315 9.19 -4.05 7.92
CA PHE A 315 10.14 -4.24 9.00
C PHE A 315 11.28 -5.18 8.59
N PHE A 316 12.50 -4.73 8.85
CA PHE A 316 13.69 -5.57 8.82
C PHE A 316 14.31 -5.60 10.23
N PRO A 317 14.79 -6.75 10.72
CA PRO A 317 15.29 -6.84 12.09
C PRO A 317 16.52 -5.96 12.33
N ASP A 318 16.62 -5.42 13.55
CA ASP A 318 17.80 -4.66 13.97
C ASP A 318 19.06 -5.53 13.81
N PRO A 319 20.12 -5.04 13.14
CA PRO A 319 21.38 -5.76 13.00
C PRO A 319 21.97 -6.31 14.30
N ALA A 320 21.74 -5.64 15.43
CA ALA A 320 22.22 -6.08 16.74
C ALA A 320 21.53 -7.36 17.24
N ASP A 321 20.32 -7.63 16.77
CA ASP A 321 19.50 -8.80 17.14
C ASP A 321 19.68 -9.98 16.17
N LEU A 322 20.45 -9.79 15.08
CA LEU A 322 20.66 -10.79 14.04
C LEU A 322 21.95 -11.60 14.28
N ASP A 323 21.82 -12.73 14.98
CA ASP A 323 22.84 -13.78 14.96
C ASP A 323 22.94 -14.47 13.58
N GLY A 324 23.95 -15.32 13.38
CA GLY A 324 24.16 -16.01 12.09
C GLY A 324 22.91 -16.75 11.58
N PRO A 325 22.26 -17.61 12.38
CA PRO A 325 21.01 -18.26 11.99
C PRO A 325 19.86 -17.30 11.68
N ALA A 326 19.72 -16.21 12.43
CA ALA A 326 18.71 -15.18 12.19
C ALA A 326 18.95 -14.43 10.89
N LEU A 327 20.19 -14.03 10.62
CA LEU A 327 20.59 -13.32 9.41
C LEU A 327 20.35 -14.18 8.17
N ALA A 328 20.77 -15.45 8.20
CA ALA A 328 20.57 -16.39 7.10
C ALA A 328 19.08 -16.60 6.76
N GLN A 329 18.20 -16.68 7.77
CA GLN A 329 16.75 -16.79 7.55
C GLN A 329 16.14 -15.46 7.07
N SER A 330 16.61 -14.33 7.59
CA SER A 330 16.15 -13.00 7.18
C SER A 330 16.54 -12.71 5.72
N ALA A 331 17.72 -13.17 5.28
CA ALA A 331 18.18 -13.03 3.89
C ALA A 331 17.32 -13.79 2.86
N ILE A 332 16.53 -14.78 3.28
CA ILE A 332 15.54 -15.43 2.41
C ILE A 332 14.13 -14.86 2.57
N GLY A 333 13.98 -13.75 3.31
CA GLY A 333 12.71 -13.05 3.56
C GLY A 333 11.79 -13.75 4.57
N GLN A 334 12.37 -14.58 5.44
CA GLN A 334 11.65 -15.33 6.48
C GLN A 334 11.96 -14.79 7.88
N ARG A 335 11.52 -15.53 8.91
CA ARG A 335 11.66 -15.20 10.33
C ARG A 335 10.91 -13.92 10.67
N ASP A 336 11.64 -12.82 10.82
CA ASP A 336 11.13 -11.55 11.33
C ASP A 336 10.94 -10.50 10.24
N VAL A 337 11.43 -10.73 9.01
CA VAL A 337 11.22 -9.80 7.88
C VAL A 337 9.74 -9.73 7.53
N ARG A 338 9.20 -8.52 7.42
CA ARG A 338 7.77 -8.27 7.16
C ARG A 338 7.62 -7.13 6.16
N ALA A 339 6.76 -7.29 5.17
CA ALA A 339 6.52 -6.28 4.14
C ALA A 339 5.03 -6.12 3.84
N THR A 340 4.62 -4.90 3.51
CA THR A 340 3.30 -4.65 2.90
C THR A 340 3.36 -4.92 1.38
N PRO A 341 2.24 -5.26 0.72
CA PRO A 341 2.19 -5.29 -0.74
C PRO A 341 2.57 -3.97 -1.42
N LEU A 342 2.23 -2.82 -0.81
CA LEU A 342 2.68 -1.52 -1.30
C LEU A 342 4.21 -1.41 -1.30
N GLU A 343 4.87 -1.79 -0.21
CA GLU A 343 6.34 -1.78 -0.12
C GLU A 343 6.96 -2.69 -1.18
N MET A 344 6.46 -3.92 -1.34
CA MET A 344 7.02 -4.85 -2.31
C MET A 344 6.80 -4.40 -3.77
N ALA A 345 5.72 -3.66 -4.05
CA ALA A 345 5.53 -3.00 -5.34
C ALA A 345 6.56 -1.87 -5.52
N MET A 346 6.81 -1.07 -4.48
CA MET A 346 7.85 -0.04 -4.47
C MET A 346 9.26 -0.62 -4.68
N VAL A 347 9.59 -1.78 -4.11
CA VAL A 347 10.86 -2.49 -4.35
C VAL A 347 11.01 -2.81 -5.84
N SER A 348 9.98 -3.38 -6.46
CA SER A 348 10.01 -3.67 -7.90
C SER A 348 10.09 -2.40 -8.75
N ALA A 349 9.42 -1.33 -8.32
CA ALA A 349 9.44 -0.02 -8.98
C ALA A 349 10.82 0.62 -8.92
N ALA A 350 11.54 0.51 -7.80
CA ALA A 350 12.88 1.05 -7.66
C ALA A 350 13.89 0.37 -8.61
N ILE A 351 13.81 -0.97 -8.76
CA ILE A 351 14.63 -1.70 -9.73
C ILE A 351 14.26 -1.27 -11.17
N ALA A 352 12.97 -1.19 -11.48
CA ALA A 352 12.46 -0.73 -12.77
C ALA A 352 12.91 0.71 -13.09
N ASN A 353 13.04 1.56 -12.07
CA ASN A 353 13.41 2.96 -12.19
C ASN A 353 14.91 3.21 -11.92
N ASN A 354 15.79 2.31 -12.37
CA ASN A 354 17.24 2.50 -12.30
C ASN A 354 17.79 2.78 -10.88
N GLY A 355 17.20 2.12 -9.88
CA GLY A 355 17.56 2.25 -8.46
C GLY A 355 16.98 3.49 -7.78
N LEU A 356 15.99 4.17 -8.38
CA LEU A 356 15.34 5.35 -7.82
C LEU A 356 13.98 4.99 -7.21
N LEU A 357 13.86 5.16 -5.89
CA LEU A 357 12.61 4.95 -5.16
C LEU A 357 11.77 6.23 -5.17
N MET A 358 10.57 6.14 -5.75
CA MET A 358 9.61 7.26 -5.79
C MET A 358 8.63 7.18 -4.61
N GLN A 359 8.16 8.34 -4.15
CA GLN A 359 7.13 8.42 -3.13
C GLN A 359 5.78 8.00 -3.75
N PRO A 360 5.09 7.00 -3.18
CA PRO A 360 3.79 6.58 -3.70
C PRO A 360 2.72 7.65 -3.44
N TYR A 361 1.74 7.77 -4.32
CA TYR A 361 0.57 8.65 -4.12
C TYR A 361 -0.67 8.16 -4.87
N LEU A 362 -1.86 8.45 -4.32
CA LEU A 362 -3.17 8.13 -4.91
C LEU A 362 -3.86 9.34 -5.55
N VAL A 363 -3.71 10.53 -4.97
CA VAL A 363 -4.42 11.74 -5.43
C VAL A 363 -3.49 12.56 -6.31
N SER A 364 -3.80 12.61 -7.60
CA SER A 364 -3.04 13.38 -8.58
C SER A 364 -3.42 14.86 -8.53
N ARG A 365 -4.71 15.17 -8.41
CA ARG A 365 -5.20 16.56 -8.36
C ARG A 365 -6.39 16.73 -7.42
N VAL A 366 -6.48 17.93 -6.85
CA VAL A 366 -7.70 18.44 -6.23
C VAL A 366 -8.24 19.55 -7.13
N VAL A 367 -9.49 19.44 -7.54
CA VAL A 367 -10.13 20.31 -8.53
C VAL A 367 -11.30 21.02 -7.88
N ASP A 368 -11.40 22.34 -8.02
CA ASP A 368 -12.55 23.08 -7.51
C ASP A 368 -13.81 22.91 -8.38
N ALA A 369 -14.93 23.48 -7.93
CA ALA A 369 -16.20 23.38 -8.64
C ALA A 369 -16.29 24.22 -9.93
N SER A 370 -15.24 24.96 -10.30
CA SER A 370 -15.09 25.58 -11.63
C SER A 370 -14.32 24.69 -12.61
N GLY A 371 -13.75 23.57 -12.13
CA GLY A 371 -12.85 22.73 -12.90
C GLY A 371 -11.38 23.15 -12.82
N THR A 372 -11.04 24.14 -11.97
CA THR A 372 -9.66 24.61 -11.83
C THR A 372 -8.91 23.71 -10.85
N THR A 373 -7.69 23.29 -11.24
CA THR A 373 -6.82 22.53 -10.35
C THR A 373 -6.26 23.44 -9.25
N VAL A 374 -6.56 23.12 -7.99
CA VAL A 374 -6.10 23.88 -6.82
C VAL A 374 -4.88 23.24 -6.16
N VAL A 375 -4.71 21.93 -6.32
CA VAL A 375 -3.55 21.17 -5.88
C VAL A 375 -3.22 20.17 -6.97
N GLU A 376 -1.95 20.10 -7.37
CA GLU A 376 -1.42 19.09 -8.28
C GLU A 376 -0.24 18.40 -7.60
N ARG A 377 -0.26 17.08 -7.55
CA ARG A 377 0.82 16.28 -6.99
C ARG A 377 1.97 16.24 -7.98
N THR A 378 3.16 16.59 -7.50
CA THR A 378 4.41 16.42 -8.24
C THR A 378 5.11 15.15 -7.77
N PRO A 379 5.59 14.28 -8.69
CA PRO A 379 6.40 13.12 -8.34
C PRO A 379 7.60 13.52 -7.49
N LYS A 380 7.88 12.75 -6.44
CA LYS A 380 8.97 13.02 -5.51
C LYS A 380 9.85 11.80 -5.34
N LEU A 381 11.16 12.00 -5.52
CA LEU A 381 12.17 11.01 -5.20
C LEU A 381 12.33 10.88 -3.67
N LEU A 382 12.28 9.66 -3.14
CA LEU A 382 12.56 9.36 -1.74
C LEU A 382 14.04 9.08 -1.52
N SER A 383 14.60 8.15 -2.30
CA SER A 383 15.98 7.70 -2.14
C SER A 383 16.50 7.13 -3.45
N ARG A 384 17.83 7.09 -3.58
CA ARG A 384 18.50 6.16 -4.49
C ARG A 384 18.82 4.90 -3.68
N THR A 385 18.23 3.77 -4.05
CA THR A 385 18.39 2.50 -3.34
C THR A 385 19.70 1.81 -3.73
N VAL A 386 19.99 1.81 -5.03
CA VAL A 386 21.22 1.27 -5.63
C VAL A 386 21.64 2.10 -6.84
N SER A 387 22.84 1.83 -7.36
CA SER A 387 23.27 2.40 -8.63
C SER A 387 22.41 1.90 -9.81
N SER A 388 22.36 2.68 -10.89
CA SER A 388 21.67 2.27 -12.12
C SER A 388 22.28 1.00 -12.74
N ALA A 389 23.60 0.80 -12.57
CA ALA A 389 24.29 -0.42 -13.02
C ALA A 389 23.79 -1.64 -12.25
N THR A 390 23.74 -1.56 -10.92
CA THR A 390 23.18 -2.63 -10.08
C THR A 390 21.72 -2.90 -10.41
N ALA A 391 20.88 -1.86 -10.51
CA ALA A 391 19.47 -2.02 -10.88
C ALA A 391 19.30 -2.73 -12.24
N THR A 392 20.14 -2.40 -13.22
CA THR A 392 20.14 -3.06 -14.54
C THR A 392 20.49 -4.55 -14.43
N ILE A 393 21.49 -4.90 -13.64
CA ILE A 393 21.87 -6.31 -13.43
C ILE A 393 20.74 -7.06 -12.71
N VAL A 394 20.17 -6.49 -11.65
CA VAL A 394 19.06 -7.11 -10.92
C VAL A 394 17.82 -7.24 -11.81
N ALA A 395 17.54 -6.27 -12.68
CA ALA A 395 16.48 -6.36 -13.68
C ALA A 395 16.68 -7.55 -14.63
N GLN A 396 17.91 -7.81 -15.08
CA GLN A 396 18.23 -8.98 -15.93
C GLN A 396 18.05 -10.30 -15.17
N LEU A 397 18.43 -10.35 -13.89
CA LEU A 397 18.18 -11.52 -13.03
C LEU A 397 16.67 -11.78 -12.89
N MET A 398 15.88 -10.74 -12.65
CA MET A 398 14.42 -10.80 -12.57
C MET A 398 13.76 -11.19 -13.90
N GLU A 399 14.29 -10.72 -15.03
CA GLU A 399 13.86 -11.19 -16.35
C GLU A 399 14.12 -12.67 -16.54
N GLY A 400 15.30 -13.16 -16.12
CA GLY A 400 15.65 -14.59 -16.19
C GLY A 400 14.66 -15.49 -15.45
N VAL A 401 14.10 -15.02 -14.33
CA VAL A 401 13.07 -15.73 -13.55
C VAL A 401 11.80 -15.97 -14.36
N VAL A 402 11.37 -14.97 -15.15
CA VAL A 402 10.18 -15.08 -16.00
C VAL A 402 10.50 -15.81 -17.31
N ALA A 403 11.67 -15.59 -17.89
CA ALA A 403 12.05 -16.24 -19.14
C ALA A 403 12.26 -17.76 -18.98
N SER A 404 12.83 -18.21 -17.85
CA SER A 404 13.29 -19.60 -17.70
C SER A 404 13.30 -20.15 -16.27
N GLY A 405 12.82 -19.38 -15.29
CA GLY A 405 12.87 -19.73 -13.87
C GLY A 405 11.51 -20.03 -13.25
N THR A 406 11.37 -19.68 -11.97
CA THR A 406 10.14 -19.96 -11.19
C THR A 406 8.93 -19.10 -11.60
N GLY A 407 9.13 -18.03 -12.37
CA GLY A 407 8.11 -17.03 -12.71
C GLY A 407 7.54 -17.15 -14.12
N THR A 408 7.78 -18.25 -14.85
CA THR A 408 7.43 -18.38 -16.28
C THR A 408 5.98 -18.13 -16.63
N ARG A 409 5.05 -18.38 -15.69
CA ARG A 409 3.62 -18.11 -15.87
C ARG A 409 3.26 -16.62 -15.86
N ALA A 410 4.22 -15.73 -15.60
CA ALA A 410 4.08 -14.27 -15.73
C ALA A 410 4.38 -13.75 -17.15
N THR A 411 4.74 -14.62 -18.09
CA THR A 411 5.11 -14.22 -19.46
C THR A 411 3.96 -13.52 -20.17
N VAL A 412 4.25 -12.35 -20.74
CA VAL A 412 3.34 -11.61 -21.63
C VAL A 412 3.88 -11.72 -23.06
N PRO A 413 3.07 -12.10 -24.06
CA PRO A 413 3.54 -12.25 -25.43
C PRO A 413 4.22 -10.99 -25.96
N ASN A 414 5.39 -11.15 -26.59
CA ASN A 414 6.18 -10.07 -27.21
C ASN A 414 6.64 -8.96 -26.25
N VAL A 415 6.56 -9.18 -24.93
CA VAL A 415 7.00 -8.24 -23.90
C VAL A 415 8.06 -8.89 -23.04
N ARG A 416 9.16 -8.19 -22.80
CA ARG A 416 10.15 -8.58 -21.78
C ARG A 416 9.61 -8.22 -20.41
N VAL A 417 9.40 -9.23 -19.57
CA VAL A 417 8.86 -9.09 -18.21
C VAL A 417 9.94 -9.49 -17.21
N ALA A 418 10.17 -8.66 -16.20
CA ALA A 418 11.02 -8.99 -15.05
C ALA A 418 10.14 -9.29 -13.84
N GLY A 419 10.49 -10.33 -13.07
CA GLY A 419 9.79 -10.61 -11.83
C GLY A 419 10.51 -11.53 -10.87
N LYS A 420 9.93 -11.72 -9.69
CA LYS A 420 10.42 -12.65 -8.67
C LYS A 420 9.26 -13.28 -7.91
N THR A 421 9.28 -14.60 -7.80
CA THR A 421 8.34 -15.34 -6.94
C THR A 421 8.78 -15.31 -5.47
N GLY A 422 7.80 -15.29 -4.57
CA GLY A 422 7.96 -15.56 -3.15
C GLY A 422 6.97 -16.61 -2.66
N THR A 423 7.41 -17.40 -1.70
CA THR A 423 6.58 -18.35 -0.95
C THR A 423 7.06 -18.28 0.48
N ALA A 424 6.20 -17.82 1.37
CA ALA A 424 6.46 -17.68 2.78
C ALA A 424 5.69 -18.77 3.53
N GLU A 425 6.42 -19.56 4.31
CA GLU A 425 5.81 -20.61 5.13
C GLU A 425 5.01 -19.98 6.26
N THR A 426 3.84 -20.54 6.54
CA THR A 426 2.96 -20.13 7.63
C THR A 426 2.75 -21.29 8.59
N SER A 427 2.33 -20.99 9.81
CA SER A 427 2.02 -22.02 10.81
C SER A 427 0.83 -22.91 10.45
N SER A 428 -0.02 -22.48 9.52
CA SER A 428 -1.19 -23.26 9.06
C SER A 428 -0.84 -24.33 8.02
N GLY A 429 0.40 -24.33 7.50
CA GLY A 429 0.83 -25.20 6.40
C GLY A 429 0.41 -24.71 5.01
N SER A 430 -0.43 -23.67 4.91
CA SER A 430 -0.77 -23.02 3.64
C SER A 430 0.05 -21.73 3.48
N PRO A 431 1.02 -21.67 2.55
CA PRO A 431 1.92 -20.54 2.44
C PRO A 431 1.22 -19.27 1.92
N ASP A 432 1.77 -18.14 2.31
CA ASP A 432 1.51 -16.87 1.63
C ASP A 432 2.41 -16.79 0.40
N VAL A 433 1.81 -16.52 -0.76
CA VAL A 433 2.52 -16.56 -2.04
C VAL A 433 2.54 -15.19 -2.69
N TRP A 434 3.71 -14.85 -3.21
CA TRP A 434 4.03 -13.54 -3.72
C TRP A 434 4.52 -13.61 -5.16
N PHE A 435 4.26 -12.54 -5.90
CA PHE A 435 4.99 -12.24 -7.12
C PHE A 435 5.15 -10.74 -7.26
N ILE A 436 6.39 -10.28 -7.39
CA ILE A 436 6.69 -8.89 -7.76
C ILE A 436 7.20 -8.84 -9.19
N ALA A 437 6.85 -7.81 -9.94
CA ALA A 437 7.24 -7.70 -11.33
C ALA A 437 7.20 -6.27 -11.86
N PHE A 438 7.86 -6.04 -12.99
CA PHE A 438 7.68 -4.85 -13.80
C PHE A 438 7.85 -5.17 -15.28
N ALA A 439 7.24 -4.34 -16.12
CA ALA A 439 7.32 -4.48 -17.56
C ALA A 439 7.01 -3.16 -18.30
N PRO A 440 7.44 -3.04 -19.56
CA PRO A 440 8.51 -3.82 -20.20
C PRO A 440 9.87 -3.59 -19.52
N VAL A 441 10.81 -4.53 -19.60
CA VAL A 441 12.14 -4.39 -18.96
C VAL A 441 12.94 -3.19 -19.48
N ASP A 442 12.83 -2.90 -20.77
CA ASP A 442 13.57 -1.87 -21.49
C ASP A 442 12.96 -0.46 -21.37
N SER A 443 11.67 -0.36 -21.04
CA SER A 443 10.99 0.92 -20.78
C SER A 443 9.82 0.71 -19.80
N PRO A 444 10.11 0.47 -18.50
CA PRO A 444 9.07 0.09 -17.55
C PRO A 444 7.98 1.15 -17.40
N THR A 445 6.72 0.73 -17.55
CA THR A 445 5.55 1.62 -17.36
C THR A 445 4.66 1.18 -16.20
N ILE A 446 4.89 -0.03 -15.69
CA ILE A 446 4.17 -0.60 -14.56
C ILE A 446 5.13 -1.50 -13.76
N ALA A 447 5.08 -1.36 -12.45
CA ALA A 447 5.69 -2.25 -11.47
C ALA A 447 4.60 -2.68 -10.48
N LEU A 448 4.62 -3.92 -10.01
CA LEU A 448 3.55 -4.47 -9.19
C LEU A 448 4.02 -5.48 -8.16
N ALA A 449 3.18 -5.70 -7.16
CA ALA A 449 3.23 -6.82 -6.24
C ALA A 449 1.87 -7.48 -6.13
N VAL A 450 1.86 -8.82 -6.19
CA VAL A 450 0.71 -9.68 -5.92
C VAL A 450 1.00 -10.48 -4.67
N LEU A 451 0.04 -10.49 -3.74
CA LEU A 451 0.00 -11.34 -2.56
C LEU A 451 -1.29 -12.18 -2.59
N VAL A 452 -1.16 -13.48 -2.34
CA VAL A 452 -2.28 -14.35 -2.00
C VAL A 452 -1.98 -15.04 -0.67
N GLU A 453 -2.84 -14.85 0.31
CA GLU A 453 -2.74 -15.43 1.64
C GLU A 453 -3.24 -16.88 1.64
N GLY A 454 -2.56 -17.76 2.40
CA GLY A 454 -3.03 -19.11 2.64
C GLY A 454 -3.39 -19.87 1.36
N ALA A 455 -2.52 -19.85 0.35
CA ALA A 455 -2.85 -20.25 -1.02
C ALA A 455 -3.04 -21.77 -1.23
N GLY A 456 -2.99 -22.56 -0.15
CA GLY A 456 -3.05 -24.03 -0.13
C GLY A 456 -1.67 -24.68 -0.07
N GLU A 457 -1.57 -25.87 0.55
CA GLU A 457 -0.31 -26.51 0.98
C GLU A 457 0.81 -26.60 -0.09
N ASN A 458 0.45 -26.72 -1.37
CA ASN A 458 1.42 -26.85 -2.48
C ASN A 458 1.48 -25.61 -3.38
N ALA A 459 0.88 -24.50 -2.96
CA ALA A 459 0.90 -23.27 -3.73
C ALA A 459 2.28 -22.60 -3.68
N THR A 460 2.65 -22.00 -4.81
CA THR A 460 3.87 -21.21 -4.93
C THR A 460 3.56 -19.86 -5.55
N GLY A 461 4.47 -18.90 -5.39
CA GLY A 461 4.38 -17.62 -6.10
C GLY A 461 4.26 -17.82 -7.63
N GLY A 462 4.95 -18.82 -8.17
CA GLY A 462 4.90 -19.14 -9.60
C GLY A 462 3.59 -19.80 -10.06
N SER A 463 2.94 -20.59 -9.21
CA SER A 463 1.71 -21.32 -9.57
C SER A 463 0.43 -20.50 -9.36
N VAL A 464 0.44 -19.51 -8.47
CA VAL A 464 -0.75 -18.72 -8.10
C VAL A 464 -0.57 -17.23 -8.39
N ALA A 465 0.45 -16.58 -7.84
CA ALA A 465 0.62 -15.13 -7.93
C ALA A 465 1.12 -14.65 -9.30
N ALA A 466 2.04 -15.40 -9.94
CA ALA A 466 2.57 -15.06 -11.27
C ALA A 466 1.50 -15.02 -12.39
N PRO A 467 0.55 -15.99 -12.48
CA PRO A 467 -0.58 -15.87 -13.40
C PRO A 467 -1.51 -14.68 -13.16
N ILE A 468 -1.67 -14.25 -11.90
CA ILE A 468 -2.46 -13.04 -11.56
C ILE A 468 -1.73 -11.80 -12.09
N ALA A 469 -0.42 -11.70 -11.82
CA ALA A 469 0.42 -10.64 -12.38
C ALA A 469 0.42 -10.62 -13.91
N GLN A 470 0.46 -11.79 -14.56
CA GLN A 470 0.41 -11.91 -16.01
C GLN A 470 -0.82 -11.20 -16.59
N LYS A 471 -2.02 -11.47 -16.05
CA LYS A 471 -3.27 -10.86 -16.52
C LYS A 471 -3.25 -9.34 -16.39
N ILE A 472 -2.69 -8.84 -15.30
CA ILE A 472 -2.62 -7.40 -15.00
C ILE A 472 -1.63 -6.71 -15.95
N LEU A 473 -0.45 -7.29 -16.14
CA LEU A 473 0.56 -6.79 -17.07
C LEU A 473 0.05 -6.85 -18.51
N ASP A 474 -0.57 -7.95 -18.92
CA ASP A 474 -1.13 -8.15 -20.25
C ASP A 474 -2.20 -7.09 -20.58
N PHE A 475 -3.13 -6.86 -19.64
CA PHE A 475 -4.14 -5.81 -19.78
C PHE A 475 -3.51 -4.41 -19.94
N TRP A 476 -2.58 -4.05 -19.05
CA TRP A 476 -1.96 -2.71 -19.06
C TRP A 476 -1.18 -2.44 -20.35
N LEU A 477 -0.48 -3.46 -20.85
CA LEU A 477 0.44 -3.31 -21.98
C LEU A 477 -0.28 -3.40 -23.33
N GLN A 478 -1.35 -4.20 -23.44
CA GLN A 478 -2.17 -4.23 -24.66
C GLN A 478 -2.98 -2.94 -24.85
N GLY A 479 -3.37 -2.26 -23.77
CA GLY A 479 -4.09 -0.97 -23.85
C GLY A 479 -3.25 0.21 -24.35
N ARG A 480 -1.94 0.02 -24.60
CA ARG A 480 -0.98 1.07 -24.98
C ARG A 480 -0.20 0.77 -26.27
N THR A 481 -0.48 -0.34 -26.94
CA THR A 481 -0.05 -0.63 -28.33
C THR A 481 -1.12 -0.21 -29.32
#